data_AF-A0A7C3NB82-F1
#
_entry.id   AF-A0A7C3NB82-F1
#
_cell.length_a   1.000
_cell.length_b   1.000
_cell.length_c   1.000
_cell.angle_alpha   90.00
_cell.angle_beta   90.00
_cell.angle_gamma   90.00
#
_symmetry.space_group_name_H-M   'P 1'
#
loop_
_entity.id
_entity.type
_entity.pdbx_description
1 polymer ?
#
loop_
_entity_poly.entity_id
_entity_poly.type
_entity_poly.pdbx_seq_one_letter_code
_entity_poly.pdbx_strand_id
1 'polypeptide(L)'
;MTRLSFFSILLTAVLGVLFIYVAEDIPALGDPDSPPIKYTFLFSVDADGVEKELDQGVLPSRVRETLQKRRFPPSSRIERIPNTKGEWVGYIEKEEPRYPKEEKYYHLRLEGKKLTVFRYAFVVRWIEKGLEETAVPNMVTYGLADYRGYDTLGETTVIFTAGVSVILLLRRRGRLS
;
A
#
# COMPACT_ATOMS: atom_id res chain seq x y z
N MET A 1 22.88 -13.92 -41.17
CA MET A 1 22.34 -13.98 -39.79
C MET A 1 23.24 -13.21 -38.80
N THR A 2 23.56 -11.93 -39.04
CA THR A 2 24.53 -11.16 -38.22
C THR A 2 24.19 -9.65 -38.16
N ARG A 3 22.91 -9.31 -37.97
CA ARG A 3 22.46 -7.96 -37.62
C ARG A 3 21.45 -8.00 -36.46
N LEU A 4 21.69 -8.81 -35.44
CA LEU A 4 21.16 -8.41 -34.13
C LEU A 4 21.97 -7.17 -33.75
N SER A 5 21.30 -6.03 -33.93
CA SER A 5 21.87 -4.69 -34.01
C SER A 5 22.62 -4.37 -32.72
N PHE A 6 23.80 -3.75 -32.82
CA PHE A 6 24.49 -3.11 -31.68
C PHE A 6 23.52 -2.30 -30.80
N PHE A 7 22.50 -1.71 -31.44
CA PHE A 7 21.37 -1.05 -30.78
C PHE A 7 20.62 -1.93 -29.77
N SER A 8 20.37 -3.21 -30.08
CA SER A 8 19.72 -4.15 -29.17
C SER A 8 20.56 -4.40 -27.92
N ILE A 9 21.88 -4.57 -28.08
CA ILE A 9 22.80 -4.77 -26.95
C ILE A 9 22.85 -3.51 -26.08
N LEU A 10 22.94 -2.34 -26.70
CA LEU A 10 22.91 -1.05 -26.01
C LEU A 10 21.59 -0.86 -25.25
N LEU A 11 20.45 -1.14 -25.89
CA LEU A 11 19.13 -1.03 -25.29
C LEU A 11 18.98 -1.99 -24.10
N THR A 12 19.44 -3.23 -24.23
CA THR A 12 19.45 -4.20 -23.11
C THR A 12 20.34 -3.75 -21.97
N ALA A 13 21.52 -3.18 -22.25
CA ALA A 13 22.40 -2.64 -21.22
C ALA A 13 21.75 -1.45 -20.48
N VAL A 14 21.11 -0.53 -21.22
CA VAL A 14 20.37 0.60 -20.63
C VAL A 14 19.20 0.11 -19.77
N LEU A 15 18.42 -0.84 -20.26
CA LEU A 15 17.34 -1.47 -19.47
C LEU A 15 17.90 -2.15 -18.22
N GLY A 16 19.01 -2.87 -18.32
CA GLY A 16 19.66 -3.51 -17.19
C GLY A 16 20.12 -2.52 -16.11
N VAL A 17 20.77 -1.42 -16.51
CA VAL A 17 21.15 -0.35 -15.57
C VAL A 17 19.93 0.30 -14.93
N LEU A 18 18.88 0.57 -15.71
CA LEU A 18 17.63 1.11 -15.18
C LEU A 18 16.97 0.15 -14.17
N PHE A 19 16.97 -1.15 -14.44
CA PHE A 19 16.46 -2.15 -13.50
C PHE A 19 17.26 -2.18 -12.20
N ILE A 20 18.59 -2.08 -12.25
CA ILE A 20 19.44 -2.04 -11.04
C ILE A 20 19.13 -0.78 -10.24
N TYR A 21 19.04 0.38 -10.90
CA TYR A 21 18.67 1.64 -10.24
C TYR A 21 17.31 1.54 -9.53
N VAL A 22 16.31 0.98 -10.21
CA VAL A 22 14.98 0.75 -9.60
C VAL A 22 15.04 -0.25 -8.44
N ALA A 23 15.91 -1.26 -8.52
CA ALA A 23 16.07 -2.26 -7.47
C ALA A 23 16.72 -1.71 -6.20
N GLU A 24 17.58 -0.69 -6.31
CA GLU A 24 18.21 -0.01 -5.16
C GLU A 24 17.21 0.81 -4.34
N ASP A 25 16.14 1.30 -4.96
CA ASP A 25 15.05 2.03 -4.27
C ASP A 25 14.08 1.09 -3.52
N ILE A 26 14.23 -0.23 -3.65
CA ILE A 26 13.37 -1.20 -2.97
C ILE A 26 13.79 -1.28 -1.48
N PRO A 27 12.84 -1.14 -0.53
CA PRO A 27 13.14 -1.27 0.89
C PRO A 27 13.71 -2.67 1.19
N ALA A 28 14.51 -2.75 2.27
CA ALA A 28 15.09 -4.02 2.70
C ALA A 28 14.02 -5.11 2.86
N LEU A 29 14.29 -6.29 2.30
CA LEU A 29 13.37 -7.42 2.38
C LEU A 29 13.13 -7.80 3.84
N GLY A 30 11.87 -7.71 4.27
CA GLY A 30 11.45 -8.12 5.61
C GLY A 30 11.49 -7.04 6.69
N ASP A 31 11.70 -5.76 6.35
CA ASP A 31 11.57 -4.66 7.32
C ASP A 31 10.09 -4.44 7.72
N PRO A 32 9.69 -4.79 8.96
CA PRO A 32 8.31 -4.68 9.41
C PRO A 32 7.84 -3.23 9.59
N ASP A 33 8.75 -2.27 9.68
CA ASP A 33 8.44 -0.84 9.84
C ASP A 33 8.56 -0.06 8.52
N SER A 34 8.77 -0.77 7.41
CA SER A 34 8.83 -0.13 6.10
C SER A 34 7.50 0.59 5.76
N PRO A 35 7.55 1.78 5.12
CA PRO A 35 6.35 2.56 4.80
C PRO A 35 5.25 1.80 4.03
N PRO A 36 5.57 0.87 3.10
CA PRO A 36 4.57 0.07 2.40
C PRO A 36 3.85 -0.94 3.30
N ILE A 37 4.46 -1.37 4.41
CA ILE A 37 3.96 -2.44 5.27
C ILE A 37 3.17 -1.89 6.45
N LYS A 38 3.67 -0.86 7.13
CA LYS A 38 3.12 -0.45 8.43
C LYS A 38 2.44 0.91 8.39
N TYR A 39 3.18 2.01 8.27
CA TYR A 39 2.61 3.34 8.23
C TYR A 39 3.53 4.35 7.52
N THR A 40 2.93 5.38 6.93
CA THR A 40 3.62 6.47 6.24
C THR A 40 3.43 7.78 7.00
N PHE A 41 4.49 8.56 7.18
CA PHE A 41 4.41 9.89 7.79
C PHE A 41 3.48 10.82 7.00
N LEU A 42 2.59 11.55 7.69
CA LEU A 42 1.77 12.60 7.09
C LEU A 42 2.26 14.01 7.47
N PHE A 43 2.32 14.30 8.77
CA PHE A 43 2.74 15.59 9.33
C PHE A 43 2.97 15.49 10.84
N SER A 44 3.60 16.50 11.41
CA SER A 44 3.71 16.70 12.86
C SER A 44 3.08 18.03 13.27
N VAL A 45 2.50 18.07 14.46
CA VAL A 45 1.96 19.29 15.09
C VAL A 45 2.50 19.44 16.51
N ASP A 46 2.46 20.66 17.04
CA ASP A 46 2.82 20.91 18.43
C ASP A 46 1.82 20.26 19.39
N ALA A 47 2.34 19.57 20.39
CA ALA A 47 1.60 18.69 21.29
C ALA A 47 1.17 19.35 22.62
N ASP A 48 1.16 20.68 22.69
CA ASP A 48 0.77 21.39 23.91
C ASP A 48 -0.68 21.07 24.29
N GLY A 49 -0.86 20.23 25.32
CA GLY A 49 -2.17 19.85 25.87
C GLY A 49 -2.91 18.72 25.15
N VAL A 50 -2.38 18.17 24.06
CA VAL A 50 -3.10 17.21 23.21
C VAL A 50 -3.25 15.82 23.82
N GLU A 51 -2.35 15.44 24.74
CA GLU A 51 -2.35 14.10 25.37
C GLU A 51 -3.65 13.82 26.12
N LYS A 52 -4.19 14.82 26.83
CA LYS A 52 -5.46 14.69 27.57
C LYS A 52 -6.65 14.44 26.66
N GLU A 53 -6.69 15.10 25.49
CA GLU A 53 -7.76 14.95 24.52
C GLU A 53 -7.70 13.56 23.86
N LEU A 54 -6.49 13.12 23.50
CA LEU A 54 -6.25 11.80 22.91
C LEU A 54 -6.57 10.67 23.89
N ASP A 55 -6.22 10.82 25.17
CA ASP A 55 -6.57 9.87 26.22
C ASP A 55 -8.09 9.81 26.50
N GLN A 56 -8.83 10.87 26.18
CA GLN A 56 -10.29 10.89 26.21
C GLN A 56 -10.92 10.31 24.92
N GLY A 57 -10.11 9.86 23.96
CA GLY A 57 -10.57 9.32 22.69
C GLY A 57 -11.02 10.41 21.69
N VAL A 58 -10.68 11.67 21.93
CA VAL A 58 -11.08 12.82 21.10
C VAL A 58 -9.90 13.28 20.24
N LEU A 59 -10.16 13.53 18.95
CA LEU A 59 -9.16 14.07 18.05
C LEU A 59 -8.97 15.57 18.30
N PRO A 60 -7.74 16.05 18.59
CA PRO A 60 -7.50 17.47 18.81
C PRO A 60 -7.89 18.32 17.62
N SER A 61 -8.52 19.48 17.87
CA SER A 61 -9.03 20.37 16.81
C SER A 61 -7.95 20.75 15.79
N ARG A 62 -6.72 21.00 16.25
CA ARG A 62 -5.57 21.33 15.39
C ARG A 62 -5.25 20.20 14.40
N VAL A 63 -5.30 18.96 14.86
CA VAL A 63 -5.06 17.77 14.03
C VAL A 63 -6.22 17.60 13.06
N ARG A 64 -7.46 17.74 13.53
CA ARG A 64 -8.67 17.65 12.72
C ARG A 64 -8.68 18.68 11.58
N GLU A 65 -8.36 19.94 11.86
CA GLU A 65 -8.26 21.01 10.87
C GLU A 65 -7.16 20.72 9.85
N THR A 66 -6.01 20.22 10.31
CA THR A 66 -4.89 19.87 9.42
C THR A 66 -5.25 18.70 8.49
N LEU A 67 -5.95 17.70 9.00
CA LEU A 67 -6.46 16.57 8.20
C LEU A 67 -7.48 17.05 7.16
N GLN A 68 -8.45 17.87 7.57
CA GLN A 68 -9.47 18.41 6.66
C GLN A 68 -8.84 19.28 5.56
N LYS A 69 -7.88 20.15 5.91
CA LYS A 69 -7.14 20.98 4.95
C LYS A 69 -6.40 20.14 3.91
N ARG A 70 -5.90 18.96 4.32
CA ARG A 70 -5.20 17.99 3.46
C ARG A 70 -6.13 16.97 2.80
N ARG A 71 -7.45 17.11 2.96
CA ARG A 71 -8.49 16.20 2.42
C ARG A 71 -8.39 14.76 2.94
N PHE A 72 -7.88 14.58 4.15
CA PHE A 72 -7.91 13.29 4.84
C PHE A 72 -9.21 13.15 5.66
N PRO A 73 -9.81 11.94 5.73
CA PRO A 73 -11.05 11.72 6.46
C PRO A 73 -10.85 11.93 7.98
N PRO A 74 -11.79 12.55 8.70
CA PRO A 74 -11.68 12.65 10.15
C PRO A 74 -11.74 11.26 10.79
N SER A 75 -11.04 11.06 11.92
CA SER A 75 -11.14 9.82 12.69
C SER A 75 -12.47 9.75 13.44
N SER A 76 -13.15 8.60 13.38
CA SER A 76 -14.38 8.32 14.12
C SER A 76 -14.10 8.00 15.59
N ARG A 77 -13.01 7.26 15.86
CA ARG A 77 -12.64 6.78 17.19
C ARG A 77 -11.12 6.86 17.37
N ILE A 78 -10.67 7.22 18.57
CA ILE A 78 -9.26 7.16 18.96
C ILE A 78 -9.12 6.22 20.14
N GLU A 79 -8.13 5.33 20.06
CA GLU A 79 -7.82 4.37 21.10
C GLU A 79 -6.32 4.37 21.40
N ARG A 80 -5.96 4.35 22.68
CA ARG A 80 -4.57 4.26 23.09
C ARG A 80 -4.04 2.85 22.87
N ILE A 81 -2.83 2.72 22.32
CA ILE A 81 -2.23 1.40 22.08
C ILE A 81 -1.79 0.80 23.44
N PRO A 82 -2.28 -0.39 23.82
CA PRO A 82 -1.84 -1.06 25.05
C PRO A 82 -0.32 -1.21 25.09
N ASN A 83 0.28 -1.05 26.27
CA ASN A 83 1.72 -1.19 26.50
C ASN A 83 2.64 -0.15 25.81
N THR A 84 2.08 0.96 25.35
CA THR A 84 2.86 2.09 24.81
C THR A 84 2.62 3.39 25.58
N LYS A 85 3.64 4.25 25.64
CA LYS A 85 3.53 5.60 26.20
C LYS A 85 3.40 6.58 25.04
N GLY A 86 2.29 7.31 24.98
CA GLY A 86 2.08 8.35 23.98
C GLY A 86 1.83 7.84 22.57
N GLU A 87 1.22 6.66 22.40
CA GLU A 87 0.78 6.20 21.08
C GLU A 87 -0.72 5.88 21.05
N TRP A 88 -1.38 6.32 19.98
CA TRP A 88 -2.80 6.11 19.75
C TRP A 88 -3.07 5.67 18.31
N VAL A 89 -4.21 5.01 18.12
CA VAL A 89 -4.75 4.59 16.83
C VAL A 89 -6.03 5.36 16.57
N GLY A 90 -6.10 6.02 15.41
CA GLY A 90 -7.32 6.61 14.89
C GLY A 90 -7.99 5.65 13.90
N TYR A 91 -9.27 5.38 14.12
CA TYR A 91 -10.11 4.60 13.24
C TYR A 91 -10.94 5.52 12.34
N ILE A 92 -11.21 5.09 11.12
CA ILE A 92 -12.20 5.73 10.24
C ILE A 92 -13.37 4.79 10.02
N GLU A 93 -14.56 5.36 9.87
CA GLU A 93 -15.72 4.61 9.41
C GLU A 93 -15.72 4.54 7.87
N LYS A 94 -15.77 3.32 7.33
CA LYS A 94 -15.97 3.04 5.92
C LYS A 94 -17.39 2.50 5.71
N GLU A 95 -18.05 3.06 4.71
CA GLU A 95 -19.35 2.57 4.24
C GLU A 95 -19.15 1.30 3.39
N GLU A 96 -18.91 0.17 4.05
CA GLU A 96 -18.80 -1.13 3.40
C GLU A 96 -20.05 -1.99 3.67
N PRO A 97 -20.67 -2.60 2.64
CA PRO A 97 -21.93 -3.36 2.82
C PRO A 97 -21.77 -4.67 3.60
N ARG A 98 -20.57 -5.25 3.60
CA ARG A 98 -20.33 -6.66 4.01
C ARG A 98 -19.41 -6.80 5.22
N TYR A 99 -18.56 -5.82 5.49
CA TYR A 99 -17.46 -5.93 6.44
C TYR A 99 -17.54 -4.86 7.54
N PRO A 100 -16.90 -5.08 8.71
CA PRO A 100 -16.93 -4.15 9.82
C PRO A 100 -16.52 -2.75 9.39
N LYS A 101 -17.34 -1.78 9.81
CA LYS A 101 -17.29 -0.41 9.34
C LYS A 101 -16.07 0.37 9.83
N GLU A 102 -15.34 -0.09 10.84
CA GLU A 102 -14.19 0.64 11.39
C GLU A 102 -12.85 0.04 10.95
N GLU A 103 -11.96 0.87 10.40
CA GLU A 103 -10.62 0.49 9.97
C GLU A 103 -9.55 1.39 10.62
N LYS A 104 -8.44 0.80 11.07
CA LYS A 104 -7.26 1.54 11.54
C LYS A 104 -6.70 2.38 10.40
N TYR A 105 -6.61 3.69 10.60
CA TYR A 105 -6.19 4.60 9.53
C TYR A 105 -5.07 5.55 9.96
N TYR A 106 -5.10 6.01 11.21
CA TYR A 106 -4.07 6.90 11.74
C TYR A 106 -3.28 6.21 12.86
N HIS A 107 -1.97 6.37 12.83
CA HIS A 107 -1.10 6.11 13.96
C HIS A 107 -0.59 7.45 14.48
N LEU A 108 -0.84 7.73 15.75
CA LEU A 108 -0.50 8.99 16.41
C LEU A 108 0.61 8.69 17.42
N ARG A 109 1.76 9.35 17.30
CA ARG A 109 2.88 9.19 18.22
C ARG A 109 3.27 10.53 18.82
N LEU A 110 3.34 10.59 20.13
CA LEU A 110 3.81 11.75 20.88
C LEU A 110 5.31 11.61 21.17
N GLU A 111 6.11 12.49 20.57
CA GLU A 111 7.54 12.59 20.77
C GLU A 111 7.87 13.92 21.46
N GLY A 112 7.88 13.89 22.79
CA GLY A 112 8.13 15.08 23.61
C GLY A 112 7.04 16.14 23.44
N LYS A 113 7.34 17.21 22.69
CA LYS A 113 6.40 18.30 22.40
C LYS A 113 5.78 18.24 21.01
N LYS A 114 6.01 17.17 20.24
CA LYS A 114 5.45 17.01 18.90
C LYS A 114 4.59 15.77 18.82
N LEU A 115 3.38 15.94 18.27
CA LEU A 115 2.49 14.85 17.91
C LEU A 115 2.67 14.58 16.42
N THR A 116 3.23 13.43 16.10
CA THR A 116 3.42 12.97 14.73
C THR A 116 2.25 12.07 14.32
N VAL A 117 1.66 12.40 13.17
CA VAL A 117 0.54 11.67 12.58
C VAL A 117 1.07 10.87 11.39
N PHE A 118 0.86 9.56 11.44
CA PHE A 118 1.13 8.63 10.37
C PHE A 118 -0.19 8.05 9.85
N ARG A 119 -0.18 7.60 8.59
CA ARG A 119 -1.27 6.84 7.97
C ARG A 119 -0.87 5.38 7.92
N TYR A 120 -1.72 4.48 8.42
CA TYR A 120 -1.50 3.05 8.23
C TYR A 120 -1.49 2.67 6.75
N ALA A 121 -0.64 1.73 6.39
CA ALA A 121 -0.68 1.12 5.07
C ALA A 121 -1.90 0.18 4.97
N PHE A 122 -2.48 0.06 3.78
CA PHE A 122 -3.63 -0.83 3.55
C PHE A 122 -3.30 -2.30 3.85
N VAL A 123 -2.02 -2.69 3.77
CA VAL A 123 -1.53 -4.03 4.08
C VAL A 123 -1.82 -4.42 5.54
N VAL A 124 -1.87 -3.45 6.46
CA VAL A 124 -2.21 -3.71 7.87
C VAL A 124 -3.61 -4.31 7.98
N ARG A 125 -4.59 -3.81 7.21
CA ARG A 125 -5.92 -4.41 7.17
C ARG A 125 -5.90 -5.83 6.60
N TRP A 126 -5.11 -6.08 5.55
CA TRP A 126 -4.98 -7.42 4.99
C TRP A 126 -4.50 -8.42 6.05
N ILE A 127 -3.49 -8.04 6.84
CA ILE A 127 -2.97 -8.88 7.91
C ILE A 127 -4.03 -9.10 9.01
N GLU A 128 -4.73 -8.05 9.43
CA GLU A 128 -5.67 -8.13 10.56
C GLU A 128 -7.01 -8.77 10.20
N LYS A 129 -7.51 -8.56 8.98
CA LYS A 129 -8.86 -8.93 8.53
C LYS A 129 -8.90 -9.88 7.35
N GLY A 130 -7.80 -10.09 6.63
CA GLY A 130 -7.78 -10.88 5.40
C GLY A 130 -8.34 -12.29 5.56
N LEU A 131 -8.06 -12.98 6.67
CA LEU A 131 -8.63 -14.30 6.92
C LEU A 131 -10.16 -14.26 7.13
N GLU A 132 -10.67 -13.27 7.86
CA GLU A 132 -12.11 -13.07 8.09
C GLU A 132 -12.83 -12.69 6.79
N GLU A 133 -12.20 -11.84 5.98
CA GLU A 133 -12.79 -11.31 4.75
C GLU A 133 -12.80 -12.31 3.59
N THR A 134 -11.76 -13.15 3.48
CA THR A 134 -11.50 -14.00 2.30
C THR A 134 -11.60 -15.49 2.58
N ALA A 135 -11.62 -15.90 3.85
CA ALA A 135 -11.55 -17.31 4.28
C ALA A 135 -10.29 -18.06 3.78
N VAL A 136 -9.26 -17.34 3.33
CA VAL A 136 -7.99 -17.89 2.87
C VAL A 136 -6.88 -17.50 3.86
N PRO A 137 -6.04 -18.45 4.33
CA PRO A 137 -5.00 -18.15 5.31
C PRO A 137 -3.77 -17.45 4.71
N ASN A 138 -3.50 -17.65 3.41
CA ASN A 138 -2.31 -17.11 2.77
C ASN A 138 -2.54 -15.68 2.25
N MET A 139 -1.85 -14.71 2.85
CA MET A 139 -1.91 -13.30 2.47
C MET A 139 -1.56 -13.01 1.03
N VAL A 140 -0.57 -13.69 0.47
CA VAL A 140 -0.18 -13.47 -0.92
C VAL A 140 -1.29 -13.95 -1.86
N THR A 141 -1.89 -15.10 -1.55
CA THR A 141 -2.95 -15.69 -2.36
C THR A 141 -4.19 -14.80 -2.39
N TYR A 142 -4.73 -14.43 -1.23
CA TYR A 142 -5.92 -13.58 -1.18
C TYR A 142 -5.63 -12.13 -1.60
N GLY A 143 -4.39 -11.67 -1.43
CA GLY A 143 -3.95 -10.35 -1.92
C GLY A 143 -4.07 -10.23 -3.43
N LEU A 144 -3.61 -11.24 -4.17
CA LEU A 144 -3.63 -11.27 -5.64
C LEU A 144 -4.98 -11.67 -6.22
N ALA A 145 -5.70 -12.60 -5.58
CA ALA A 145 -6.94 -13.17 -6.10
C ALA A 145 -8.19 -12.40 -5.64
N ASP A 146 -8.29 -12.06 -4.36
CA ASP A 146 -9.50 -11.46 -3.79
C ASP A 146 -9.41 -9.92 -3.76
N TYR A 147 -8.38 -9.35 -3.13
CA TYR A 147 -8.24 -7.89 -3.04
C TYR A 147 -7.81 -7.23 -4.36
N ARG A 148 -6.92 -7.87 -5.13
CA ARG A 148 -6.38 -7.34 -6.40
C ARG A 148 -6.69 -8.23 -7.62
N GLY A 149 -7.76 -9.03 -7.54
CA GLY A 149 -8.13 -9.96 -8.61
C GLY A 149 -8.28 -9.31 -10.00
N TYR A 150 -8.80 -8.08 -10.06
CA TYR A 150 -8.95 -7.35 -11.33
C TYR A 150 -7.62 -7.00 -12.00
N ASP A 151 -6.60 -6.64 -11.20
CA ASP A 151 -5.25 -6.32 -11.69
C ASP A 151 -4.60 -7.58 -12.27
N THR A 152 -4.68 -8.71 -11.53
CA THR A 152 -4.21 -10.03 -11.97
C THR A 152 -4.96 -10.54 -13.21
N LEU A 153 -6.27 -10.30 -13.31
CA LEU A 153 -7.07 -10.65 -14.49
C LEU A 153 -6.65 -9.83 -15.72
N GLY A 154 -6.34 -8.55 -15.53
CA GLY A 154 -5.80 -7.69 -16.59
C GLY A 154 -4.45 -8.21 -17.10
N GLU A 155 -3.53 -8.53 -16.20
CA GLU A 155 -2.22 -9.07 -16.54
C GLU A 155 -2.34 -10.39 -17.34
N THR A 156 -3.15 -11.33 -16.86
CA THR A 156 -3.38 -12.61 -17.54
C THR A 156 -4.01 -12.42 -18.93
N THR A 157 -4.91 -11.45 -19.10
CA THR A 157 -5.51 -11.10 -20.39
C THR A 157 -4.46 -10.54 -21.37
N VAL A 158 -3.58 -9.67 -20.91
CA VAL A 158 -2.49 -9.11 -21.74
C VAL A 158 -1.52 -10.21 -22.19
N ILE A 159 -1.11 -11.09 -21.29
CA ILE A 159 -0.21 -12.21 -21.61
C ILE A 159 -0.89 -13.18 -22.60
N PHE A 160 -2.16 -13.51 -22.38
CA PHE A 160 -2.94 -14.37 -23.27
C PHE A 160 -3.06 -13.77 -24.68
N THR A 161 -3.44 -12.50 -24.79
CA THR A 161 -3.57 -11.81 -26.09
C THR A 161 -2.23 -11.69 -26.82
N ALA A 162 -1.13 -11.45 -26.10
CA ALA A 162 0.21 -11.48 -26.66
C ALA A 162 0.57 -12.88 -27.20
N GLY A 163 0.29 -13.94 -26.42
CA GLY A 163 0.49 -15.33 -26.84
C GLY A 163 -0.28 -15.70 -28.10
N VAL A 164 -1.57 -15.35 -28.16
CA VAL A 164 -2.40 -15.53 -29.37
C VAL A 164 -1.84 -14.76 -30.56
N SER A 165 -1.41 -13.52 -30.35
CA SER A 165 -0.82 -12.69 -31.41
C SER A 165 0.44 -13.33 -32.01
N VAL A 166 1.32 -13.86 -31.18
CA VAL A 166 2.54 -14.58 -31.62
C VAL A 166 2.17 -15.83 -32.42
N ILE A 167 1.21 -16.63 -31.96
CA ILE A 167 0.75 -17.84 -32.67
C ILE A 167 0.18 -17.47 -34.06
N LEU A 168 -0.63 -16.42 -34.15
CA LEU A 168 -1.20 -15.96 -35.41
C LEU A 168 -0.12 -15.47 -36.39
N LEU A 169 0.90 -14.77 -35.91
CA LEU A 169 2.03 -14.32 -36.73
C LEU A 169 2.86 -15.50 -37.25
N LEU A 170 3.15 -16.49 -36.40
CA LEU A 170 3.89 -17.70 -36.79
C LEU A 170 3.10 -18.56 -37.80
N ARG A 171 1.78 -18.70 -37.61
CA ARG A 171 0.89 -19.44 -38.54
C ARG A 171 0.87 -18.82 -39.94
N ARG A 172 0.97 -17.48 -40.05
CA ARG A 172 1.02 -16.78 -41.34
C ARG A 172 2.29 -17.08 -42.14
N ARG A 173 3.42 -17.34 -41.46
CA ARG A 173 4.70 -17.64 -42.10
C ARG A 173 4.79 -19.06 -42.67
N GLY A 174 4.06 -20.02 -42.09
CA GLY A 174 4.00 -21.40 -42.58
C GLY A 174 3.14 -21.63 -43.83
N ARG A 175 2.48 -20.57 -44.35
CA ARG A 175 1.59 -20.64 -45.53
C ARG A 175 2.13 -19.88 -46.75
N LEU A 176 3.36 -19.37 -46.67
CA LEU A 176 4.09 -18.68 -47.74
C LEU A 176 5.34 -19.46 -48.20
N SER A 177 5.36 -20.78 -47.98
CA SER A 177 6.32 -21.70 -48.60
C SER A 177 5.64 -22.54 -49.66
#